data_AF-A0A7R8WE41-F1
#
_entry.id   AF-A0A7R8WE41-F1
#
_cell.length_a   1.000
_cell.length_b   1.000
_cell.length_c   1.000
_cell.angle_alpha   90.00
_cell.angle_beta   90.00
_cell.angle_gamma   90.00
#
_symmetry.space_group_name_H-M   'P 1'
#
loop_
_entity.id
_entity.type
_entity.pdbx_description
1 polymer ?
#
loop_
_entity_poly.entity_id
_entity_poly.type
_entity_poly.pdbx_seq_one_letter_code
_entity_poly.pdbx_strand_id
1 'polypeptide(L)'
;MFLVLIVILAFFATCNATACDHPFTEVPGGKCLFNSRGVLRGTWEEGQRICAWLNQDAHLLEFRSLDEIQDLADHLDPVCLGYFEIDVPDFILTFALISRVFFRCCSSTGLTEERKPSSLRRLEILQWMDAPGHKELPIICEVPPRPKCPAVFTSVGESCYYLGNSSTTWSTAQEICRLLAPNGKLIELETLEEMYSINEFLTNNSPARDYWTGAEERDGEEEYSWTSSGKPVIITNWWGGKGGPDSNSNEGVYLRHNSLWRWASDPKTLTLYELCEADPAEL
;
A
#
# COMPACT_ATOMS: atom_id res chain seq x y z
N MET A 1 45.19 15.91 -4.63
CA MET A 1 44.56 14.60 -4.86
C MET A 1 43.63 14.13 -3.74
N PHE A 2 43.54 14.83 -2.59
CA PHE A 2 42.58 14.51 -1.51
C PHE A 2 41.27 15.31 -1.57
N LEU A 3 41.27 16.50 -2.19
CA LEU A 3 40.07 17.33 -2.35
C LEU A 3 39.12 16.86 -3.47
N VAL A 4 39.59 16.03 -4.40
CA VAL A 4 38.77 15.48 -5.50
C VAL A 4 37.94 14.27 -5.04
N LEU A 5 38.37 13.56 -3.98
CA LEU A 5 37.62 12.42 -3.41
C LEU A 5 36.41 12.86 -2.57
N ILE A 6 36.46 14.03 -1.93
CA ILE A 6 35.34 14.53 -1.10
C ILE A 6 34.14 14.96 -1.97
N VAL A 7 34.38 15.40 -3.21
CA VAL A 7 33.31 15.80 -4.15
C VAL A 7 32.65 14.58 -4.81
N ILE A 8 33.34 13.45 -4.92
CA ILE A 8 32.77 12.21 -5.48
C ILE A 8 31.85 11.49 -4.48
N LEU A 9 32.01 11.74 -3.17
CA LEU A 9 31.11 11.21 -2.14
C LEU A 9 29.85 12.07 -1.90
N ALA A 10 29.71 13.22 -2.56
CA ALA A 10 28.55 14.10 -2.45
C ALA A 10 27.62 14.06 -3.69
N PHE A 11 27.85 13.11 -4.61
CA PHE A 11 27.03 12.90 -5.81
C PHE A 11 26.35 11.53 -5.88
N PHE A 12 26.34 10.78 -4.78
CA PHE A 12 25.13 10.02 -4.46
C PHE A 12 24.22 11.00 -3.75
N ALA A 13 23.56 11.87 -4.53
CA ALA A 13 22.26 12.33 -4.10
C ALA A 13 21.53 11.05 -3.70
N THR A 14 21.21 10.92 -2.42
CA THR A 14 20.24 9.95 -1.97
C THR A 14 19.10 10.08 -2.98
N CYS A 15 18.87 9.06 -3.81
CA CYS A 15 17.51 8.84 -4.27
C CYS A 15 16.75 8.72 -2.95
N ASN A 16 16.17 9.82 -2.47
CA ASN A 16 15.09 9.72 -1.52
C ASN A 16 14.13 8.81 -2.25
N ALA A 17 14.01 7.57 -1.76
CA ALA A 17 13.01 6.66 -2.27
C ALA A 17 11.69 7.44 -2.14
N THR A 18 11.16 7.87 -3.28
CA THR A 18 9.84 8.47 -3.33
C THR A 18 8.86 7.41 -2.84
N ALA A 19 7.79 7.80 -2.15
CA ALA A 19 6.78 6.83 -1.71
C ALA A 19 6.15 6.08 -2.91
N CYS A 20 6.30 6.65 -4.10
CA CYS A 20 5.85 6.10 -5.37
C CYS A 20 7.02 5.55 -6.19
N ASP A 21 6.84 4.36 -6.76
CA ASP A 21 7.74 3.85 -7.79
C ASP A 21 7.46 4.50 -9.14
N HIS A 22 8.52 4.66 -9.94
CA HIS A 22 8.36 5.01 -11.35
C HIS A 22 7.47 3.95 -12.04
N PRO A 23 6.46 4.34 -12.86
CA PRO A 23 6.26 5.66 -13.46
C PRO A 23 5.30 6.59 -12.70
N PHE A 24 4.92 6.26 -11.46
CA PHE A 24 4.03 7.08 -10.65
C PHE A 24 4.78 8.23 -9.98
N THR A 25 4.08 9.35 -9.78
CA THR A 25 4.59 10.55 -9.12
C THR A 25 3.77 10.85 -7.88
N GLU A 26 4.43 11.20 -6.78
CA GLU A 26 3.78 11.60 -5.53
C GLU A 26 3.07 12.94 -5.71
N VAL A 27 1.80 13.02 -5.29
CA VAL A 27 0.96 14.22 -5.34
C VAL A 27 0.43 14.56 -3.94
N PRO A 28 -0.13 15.76 -3.70
CA PRO A 28 -0.72 16.13 -2.41
C PRO A 28 -1.73 15.10 -1.91
N GLY A 29 -1.80 14.95 -0.59
CA GLY A 29 -2.55 13.87 0.04
C GLY A 29 -1.83 12.52 0.04
N GLY A 30 -0.57 12.46 -0.43
CA GLY A 30 0.26 11.26 -0.40
C GLY A 30 -0.11 10.23 -1.47
N LYS A 31 -0.89 10.60 -2.49
CA LYS A 31 -1.25 9.68 -3.58
C LYS A 31 -0.11 9.52 -4.58
N CYS A 32 -0.09 8.38 -5.28
CA CYS A 32 0.83 8.13 -6.38
C CYS A 32 0.07 8.07 -7.69
N LEU A 33 0.30 9.04 -8.59
CA LEU A 33 -0.42 9.15 -9.85
C LEU A 33 0.48 8.93 -11.07
N PHE A 34 -0.05 8.21 -12.05
CA PHE A 34 0.48 8.16 -13.41
C PHE A 34 -0.49 8.88 -14.34
N ASN A 35 0.00 9.86 -15.09
CA ASN A 35 -0.81 10.60 -16.06
C ASN A 35 -0.30 10.33 -17.48
N SER A 36 -1.12 9.68 -18.31
CA SER A 36 -0.73 9.28 -19.67
C SER A 36 -0.75 10.42 -20.69
N ARG A 37 -1.03 11.66 -20.27
CA ARG A 37 -1.14 12.82 -21.17
C ARG A 37 0.13 13.01 -21.98
N GLY A 38 -0.04 13.16 -23.30
CA GLY A 38 1.07 13.30 -24.24
C GLY A 38 1.80 12.00 -24.57
N VAL A 39 1.43 10.88 -23.92
CA VAL A 39 1.99 9.56 -24.14
C VAL A 39 1.00 8.66 -24.88
N LEU A 40 -0.20 8.45 -24.31
CA LEU A 40 -1.24 7.60 -24.89
C LEU A 40 -2.64 8.05 -24.49
N ARG A 41 -3.63 7.55 -25.22
CA ARG A 41 -5.06 7.70 -24.93
C ARG A 41 -5.73 6.34 -25.10
N GLY A 42 -6.82 6.11 -24.36
CA GLY A 42 -7.61 4.89 -24.43
C GLY A 42 -9.03 5.12 -23.95
N THR A 43 -9.88 4.14 -24.21
CA THR A 43 -11.24 4.05 -23.65
C THR A 43 -11.21 3.65 -22.17
N TRP A 44 -12.37 3.66 -21.51
CA TRP A 44 -12.51 3.23 -20.12
C TRP A 44 -11.95 1.85 -19.85
N GLU A 45 -12.39 0.88 -20.65
CA GLU A 45 -12.05 -0.53 -20.48
C GLU A 45 -10.55 -0.75 -20.75
N GLU A 46 -9.98 0.01 -21.68
CA GLU A 46 -8.54 0.00 -21.93
C GLU A 46 -7.78 0.67 -20.79
N GLY A 47 -8.29 1.75 -20.22
CA GLY A 47 -7.72 2.44 -19.07
C GLY A 47 -7.58 1.54 -17.86
N GLN A 48 -8.63 0.79 -17.50
CA GLN A 48 -8.58 -0.19 -16.42
C GLN A 48 -7.48 -1.23 -16.65
N ARG A 49 -7.37 -1.77 -17.87
CA ARG A 49 -6.33 -2.75 -18.23
C ARG A 49 -4.93 -2.16 -18.20
N ILE A 50 -4.78 -0.92 -18.64
CA ILE A 50 -3.49 -0.20 -18.65
C ILE A 50 -3.02 0.05 -17.23
N CYS A 51 -3.90 0.51 -16.32
CA CYS A 51 -3.52 0.72 -14.92
C CYS A 51 -3.07 -0.59 -14.26
N ALA A 52 -3.86 -1.66 -14.41
CA ALA A 52 -3.50 -2.98 -13.89
C ALA A 52 -2.20 -3.56 -14.50
N TRP A 53 -1.86 -3.16 -15.74
CA TRP A 53 -0.59 -3.54 -16.37
C TRP A 53 0.61 -2.75 -15.82
N LEU A 54 0.41 -1.48 -15.45
CA LEU A 54 1.46 -0.63 -14.90
C LEU A 54 1.85 -1.06 -13.48
N ASN A 55 0.87 -1.45 -12.66
CA ASN A 55 1.06 -1.97 -11.32
C ASN A 55 -0.19 -2.80 -10.95
N GLN A 56 0.00 -3.93 -10.25
CA GLN A 56 -1.09 -4.81 -9.84
C GLN A 56 -2.12 -4.12 -8.92
N ASP A 57 -1.68 -3.13 -8.15
CA ASP A 57 -2.50 -2.36 -7.20
C ASP A 57 -3.00 -1.04 -7.82
N ALA A 58 -2.60 -0.75 -9.07
CA ALA A 58 -3.04 0.45 -9.75
C ALA A 58 -4.42 0.29 -10.40
N HIS A 59 -5.23 1.32 -10.22
CA HIS A 59 -6.56 1.45 -10.81
C HIS A 59 -6.71 2.86 -11.40
N LEU A 60 -7.82 3.12 -12.08
CA LEU A 60 -8.13 4.48 -12.53
C LEU A 60 -8.30 5.39 -11.31
N LEU A 61 -7.85 6.65 -11.41
CA LEU A 61 -7.95 7.63 -10.31
C LEU A 61 -9.38 7.73 -9.78
N GLU A 62 -9.55 7.62 -8.46
CA GLU A 62 -10.81 7.84 -7.76
C GLU A 62 -10.70 9.04 -6.80
N PHE A 63 -11.67 9.95 -6.87
CA PHE A 63 -11.77 11.02 -5.89
C PHE A 63 -12.64 10.61 -4.72
N ARG A 64 -12.10 10.73 -3.50
CA ARG A 64 -12.79 10.34 -2.26
C ARG A 64 -13.39 11.53 -1.51
N SER A 65 -13.00 12.76 -1.87
CA SER A 65 -13.54 13.99 -1.28
C SER A 65 -13.46 15.19 -2.21
N LEU A 66 -14.23 16.25 -1.89
CA LEU A 66 -14.14 17.53 -2.60
C LEU A 66 -12.81 18.26 -2.39
N ASP A 67 -12.17 18.05 -1.25
CA ASP A 67 -10.88 18.67 -0.92
C ASP A 67 -9.78 18.05 -1.78
N GLU A 68 -9.82 16.72 -1.95
CA GLU A 68 -8.89 15.99 -2.82
C GLU A 68 -8.93 16.46 -4.28
N ILE A 69 -10.14 16.75 -4.80
CA ILE A 69 -10.29 17.30 -6.15
C ILE A 69 -9.58 18.65 -6.28
N GLN A 70 -9.68 19.50 -5.26
CA GLN A 70 -9.04 20.82 -5.27
C GLN A 70 -7.53 20.69 -5.19
N ASP A 71 -7.02 19.81 -4.33
CA ASP A 71 -5.59 19.58 -4.14
C ASP A 71 -4.91 18.98 -5.39
N LEU A 72 -5.64 18.14 -6.13
CA LEU A 72 -5.15 17.51 -7.36
C LEU A 72 -5.35 18.37 -8.61
N ALA A 73 -6.23 19.38 -8.59
CA ALA A 73 -6.51 20.21 -9.77
C ALA A 73 -5.26 20.86 -10.37
N ASP A 74 -4.34 21.33 -9.52
CA ASP A 74 -3.08 21.95 -9.95
C ASP A 74 -2.09 20.93 -10.54
N HIS A 75 -2.13 19.67 -10.08
CA HIS A 75 -1.27 18.57 -10.53
C HIS A 75 -1.77 17.91 -11.82
N LEU A 76 -3.07 18.00 -12.09
CA LEU A 76 -3.72 17.51 -13.30
C LEU A 76 -3.67 18.53 -14.47
N ASP A 77 -3.02 19.68 -14.25
CA ASP A 77 -2.75 20.81 -15.16
C ASP A 77 -3.99 21.71 -15.45
N PRO A 78 -4.00 23.00 -15.02
CA PRO A 78 -5.18 23.86 -15.03
C PRO A 78 -5.66 24.32 -16.42
N VAL A 79 -4.87 24.11 -17.48
CA VAL A 79 -5.17 24.65 -18.83
C VAL A 79 -6.11 23.76 -19.63
N CYS A 80 -6.23 22.47 -19.32
CA CYS A 80 -7.16 21.55 -19.99
C CYS A 80 -7.24 20.26 -19.18
N LEU A 81 -8.20 20.19 -18.24
CA LEU A 81 -8.77 18.91 -17.90
C LEU A 81 -9.45 18.39 -19.18
N GLY A 82 -8.68 17.66 -19.98
CA GLY A 82 -9.25 16.73 -20.95
C GLY A 82 -10.16 15.78 -20.19
N TYR A 83 -11.15 15.22 -20.86
CA TYR A 83 -12.08 14.28 -20.24
C TYR A 83 -11.28 13.12 -19.62
N PHE A 84 -11.65 12.69 -18.41
CA PHE A 84 -11.09 11.53 -17.71
C PHE A 84 -12.27 10.69 -17.21
N GLU A 85 -12.09 9.38 -17.14
CA GLU A 85 -13.05 8.50 -16.49
C GLU A 85 -12.49 8.08 -15.13
N ILE A 86 -13.33 8.18 -14.11
CA ILE A 86 -13.01 7.87 -12.72
C ILE A 86 -14.06 6.92 -12.14
N ASP A 87 -13.67 6.11 -11.17
CA ASP A 87 -14.58 5.29 -10.37
C ASP A 87 -14.93 6.05 -9.08
N VAL A 88 -16.18 5.93 -8.59
CA VAL A 88 -16.66 6.71 -7.42
C VAL A 88 -17.45 5.78 -6.50
N PRO A 89 -17.05 5.60 -5.22
CA PRO A 89 -17.69 4.65 -4.33
C PRO A 89 -19.13 5.03 -3.93
N ASP A 90 -19.95 4.01 -3.71
CA ASP A 90 -21.40 4.10 -3.49
C ASP A 90 -21.83 4.95 -2.27
N PHE A 91 -20.93 5.24 -1.32
CA PHE A 91 -21.29 5.96 -0.08
C PHE A 91 -21.60 7.46 -0.32
N ILE A 92 -21.08 8.06 -1.39
CA ILE A 92 -21.41 9.43 -1.79
C ILE A 92 -22.85 9.52 -2.38
N LEU A 93 -23.47 8.37 -2.72
CA LEU A 93 -24.74 8.29 -3.46
C LEU A 93 -26.01 8.63 -2.66
N THR A 94 -25.93 8.89 -1.35
CA THR A 94 -27.15 9.24 -0.59
C THR A 94 -27.74 10.60 -0.96
N PHE A 95 -27.01 11.43 -1.72
CA PHE A 95 -27.49 12.74 -2.21
C PHE A 95 -27.60 12.90 -3.73
N ALA A 96 -27.21 11.91 -4.53
CA ALA A 96 -27.41 11.99 -5.97
C ALA A 96 -27.53 10.60 -6.58
N LEU A 97 -28.67 10.35 -7.23
CA LEU A 97 -28.75 9.38 -8.31
C LEU A 97 -27.62 9.73 -9.31
N ILE A 98 -26.81 8.73 -9.71
CA ILE A 98 -25.91 8.66 -10.89
C ILE A 98 -24.43 8.41 -10.53
N SER A 99 -23.90 7.33 -11.11
CA SER A 99 -22.50 6.94 -11.21
C SER A 99 -21.83 7.59 -12.45
N ARG A 100 -20.54 7.99 -12.37
CA ARG A 100 -19.61 8.52 -13.42
C ARG A 100 -19.57 10.05 -13.64
N VAL A 101 -18.38 10.63 -13.88
CA VAL A 101 -18.02 12.03 -13.48
C VAL A 101 -16.94 12.70 -14.43
N PHE A 102 -17.09 13.98 -14.87
CA PHE A 102 -16.21 14.71 -15.86
C PHE A 102 -16.01 16.25 -15.66
N PHE A 103 -15.01 16.92 -16.26
CA PHE A 103 -14.69 18.37 -16.08
C PHE A 103 -14.91 19.26 -17.33
N ARG A 104 -15.21 20.58 -17.17
CA ARG A 104 -15.30 21.58 -18.26
C ARG A 104 -14.08 22.51 -18.29
N CYS A 105 -13.49 22.72 -19.48
CA CYS A 105 -12.42 23.68 -19.72
C CYS A 105 -12.93 24.99 -20.37
N CYS A 106 -12.26 26.11 -20.07
CA CYS A 106 -12.52 27.42 -20.66
C CYS A 106 -12.15 27.41 -22.16
N SER A 107 -13.12 27.38 -23.07
CA SER A 107 -12.86 27.64 -24.49
C SER A 107 -12.63 29.14 -24.68
N SER A 108 -11.41 29.51 -25.08
CA SER A 108 -11.00 30.86 -25.46
C SER A 108 -11.61 31.31 -26.80
N THR A 109 -12.94 31.38 -26.89
CA THR A 109 -13.62 32.09 -27.97
C THR A 109 -14.72 32.95 -27.39
N GLY A 110 -14.37 34.19 -26.99
CA GLY A 110 -15.37 35.25 -26.84
C GLY A 110 -15.46 35.99 -25.51
N LEU A 111 -14.40 36.09 -24.70
CA LEU A 111 -14.38 37.07 -23.60
C LEU A 111 -13.38 38.17 -23.95
N THR A 112 -13.93 39.34 -24.28
CA THR A 112 -13.18 40.59 -24.37
C THR A 112 -12.65 40.97 -22.99
N GLU A 113 -11.48 41.61 -23.02
CA GLU A 113 -10.52 41.87 -21.95
C GLU A 113 -10.98 42.81 -20.81
N GLU A 114 -12.26 42.86 -20.43
CA GLU A 114 -12.79 43.95 -19.57
C GLU A 114 -13.41 43.58 -18.22
N ARG A 115 -13.35 42.34 -17.72
CA ARG A 115 -13.71 42.09 -16.31
C ARG A 115 -12.78 41.09 -15.64
N LYS A 116 -11.77 41.59 -14.91
CA LYS A 116 -11.23 40.89 -13.74
C LYS A 116 -12.16 41.17 -12.56
N PRO A 117 -12.91 40.19 -12.01
CA PRO A 117 -13.60 40.39 -10.75
C PRO A 117 -12.60 40.18 -9.62
N SER A 118 -12.26 41.28 -8.94
CA SER A 118 -11.63 41.26 -7.63
C SER A 118 -12.62 40.70 -6.61
N SER A 119 -12.55 39.39 -6.36
CA SER A 119 -13.24 38.57 -5.35
C SER A 119 -13.97 37.35 -5.97
N LEU A 120 -13.21 36.32 -6.37
CA LEU A 120 -13.77 34.99 -6.65
C LEU A 120 -14.12 34.31 -5.31
N ARG A 121 -15.31 34.59 -4.78
CA ARG A 121 -15.92 33.76 -3.74
C ARG A 121 -16.68 32.63 -4.41
N ARG A 122 -16.31 31.40 -4.02
CA ARG A 122 -17.22 30.30 -3.69
C ARG A 122 -18.15 29.85 -4.83
N LEU A 123 -17.83 28.67 -5.39
CA LEU A 123 -18.76 27.80 -6.14
C LEU A 123 -19.26 28.37 -7.49
N GLU A 124 -18.36 28.64 -8.44
CA GLU A 124 -18.71 28.48 -9.88
C GLU A 124 -18.43 27.02 -10.29
N ILE A 125 -19.22 26.15 -9.66
CA ILE A 125 -19.75 24.85 -10.07
C ILE A 125 -19.01 24.17 -11.24
N LEU A 126 -18.07 23.30 -10.86
CA LEU A 126 -17.70 22.11 -11.64
C LEU A 126 -18.99 21.37 -12.05
N GLN A 127 -19.33 21.37 -13.34
CA GLN A 127 -20.46 20.61 -13.88
C GLN A 127 -19.94 19.35 -14.58
N TRP A 128 -20.39 18.19 -14.09
CA TRP A 128 -20.01 16.86 -14.59
C TRP A 128 -20.84 16.43 -15.80
N MET A 129 -20.24 15.74 -16.79
CA MET A 129 -20.88 15.37 -18.06
C MET A 129 -20.40 14.02 -18.63
N ASP A 130 -21.27 13.03 -18.82
CA ASP A 130 -20.91 11.73 -19.41
C ASP A 130 -20.17 11.81 -20.77
N ALA A 131 -19.05 11.11 -20.88
CA ALA A 131 -18.45 10.78 -22.17
C ALA A 131 -18.95 9.40 -22.64
N PRO A 132 -19.13 9.21 -23.96
CA PRO A 132 -19.38 7.89 -24.50
C PRO A 132 -18.19 6.96 -24.23
N GLY A 133 -18.43 5.72 -23.79
CA GLY A 133 -17.36 4.78 -23.41
C GLY A 133 -16.39 4.36 -24.55
N HIS A 134 -16.67 4.73 -25.80
CA HIS A 134 -15.76 4.57 -26.93
C HIS A 134 -14.82 5.77 -27.15
N LYS A 135 -14.88 6.77 -26.27
CA LYS A 135 -14.06 7.97 -26.38
C LYS A 135 -12.66 7.68 -25.85
N GLU A 136 -11.65 7.92 -26.68
CA GLU A 136 -10.25 7.81 -26.28
C GLU A 136 -9.76 9.08 -25.57
N LEU A 137 -9.30 8.89 -24.34
CA LEU A 137 -8.90 9.94 -23.41
C LEU A 137 -7.58 9.63 -22.73
N PRO A 138 -6.84 10.63 -22.21
CA PRO A 138 -5.70 10.34 -21.35
C PRO A 138 -6.17 9.55 -20.12
N ILE A 139 -5.38 8.55 -19.75
CA ILE A 139 -5.64 7.64 -18.65
C ILE A 139 -4.84 8.15 -17.44
N ILE A 140 -5.52 8.34 -16.32
CA ILE A 140 -4.87 8.62 -15.04
C ILE A 140 -5.04 7.40 -14.16
N CYS A 141 -3.92 6.82 -13.76
CA CYS A 141 -3.91 5.71 -12.81
C CYS A 141 -3.46 6.23 -11.45
N GLU A 142 -4.05 5.69 -10.39
CA GLU A 142 -3.55 5.84 -9.03
C GLU A 142 -3.12 4.50 -8.47
N VAL A 143 -2.12 4.54 -7.59
CA VAL A 143 -1.68 3.41 -6.78
C VAL A 143 -1.54 3.89 -5.33
N PRO A 144 -1.83 3.05 -4.32
CA PRO A 144 -1.53 3.39 -2.94
C PRO A 144 -0.05 3.75 -2.78
N PRO A 145 0.31 4.80 -2.01
CA PRO A 145 1.70 5.04 -1.69
C PRO A 145 2.27 3.86 -0.91
N ARG A 146 3.57 3.58 -1.10
CA ARG A 146 4.24 2.63 -0.23
C ARG A 146 4.22 3.17 1.20
N PRO A 147 3.80 2.37 2.19
CA PRO A 147 3.89 2.78 3.58
C PRO A 147 5.31 3.18 3.95
N LYS A 148 5.46 4.33 4.61
CA LYS A 148 6.76 4.78 5.11
C LYS A 148 7.13 3.95 6.33
N CYS A 149 8.04 3.01 6.14
CA CYS A 149 8.39 2.09 7.22
C CYS A 149 9.43 2.65 8.19
N PRO A 150 9.39 2.23 9.48
CA PRO A 150 10.46 2.49 10.42
C PRO A 150 11.82 2.02 9.87
N ALA A 151 12.90 2.60 10.39
CA ALA A 151 14.24 2.19 10.00
C ALA A 151 14.41 0.67 10.15
N VAL A 152 15.06 0.03 9.17
CA VAL A 152 15.24 -1.42 8.99
C VAL A 152 14.03 -2.24 8.53
N PHE A 153 12.82 -1.69 8.53
CA PHE A 153 11.64 -2.39 7.99
C PHE A 153 11.48 -2.15 6.48
N THR A 154 10.89 -3.13 5.81
CA THR A 154 10.53 -3.09 4.39
C THR A 154 9.01 -3.06 4.26
N SER A 155 8.50 -2.18 3.39
CA SER A 155 7.07 -2.13 3.06
C SER A 155 6.68 -3.37 2.25
N VAL A 156 5.62 -4.05 2.68
CA VAL A 156 4.97 -5.15 1.95
C VAL A 156 3.46 -4.95 2.09
N GLY A 157 2.76 -4.71 0.99
CA GLY A 157 1.36 -4.28 1.04
C GLY A 157 1.20 -3.00 1.88
N GLU A 158 0.26 -3.02 2.82
CA GLU A 158 -0.09 -1.86 3.67
C GLU A 158 0.73 -1.75 4.97
N SER A 159 1.60 -2.71 5.26
CA SER A 159 2.35 -2.80 6.53
C SER A 159 3.86 -2.86 6.32
N CYS A 160 4.59 -2.83 7.43
CA CYS A 160 6.04 -2.82 7.47
C CYS A 160 6.58 -4.08 8.13
N TYR A 161 7.53 -4.75 7.48
CA TYR A 161 8.06 -6.03 7.94
C TYR A 161 9.58 -6.05 8.03
N TYR A 162 10.10 -6.76 9.03
CA TYR A 162 11.54 -6.95 9.23
C TYR A 162 11.86 -8.44 9.32
N LEU A 163 12.81 -8.88 8.48
CA LEU A 163 13.37 -10.23 8.55
C LEU A 163 14.55 -10.25 9.52
N GLY A 164 14.37 -10.98 10.61
CA GLY A 164 15.38 -11.23 11.61
C GLY A 164 16.63 -11.90 11.06
N ASN A 165 17.78 -11.52 11.63
CA ASN A 165 19.07 -12.10 11.28
C ASN A 165 19.61 -13.05 12.35
N SER A 166 18.93 -13.16 13.49
CA SER A 166 19.32 -13.95 14.64
C SER A 166 18.28 -15.02 14.92
N SER A 167 18.70 -16.18 15.42
CA SER A 167 17.81 -17.24 15.84
C SER A 167 17.64 -17.15 17.36
N THR A 168 16.41 -16.95 17.82
CA THR A 168 16.07 -16.67 19.22
C THR A 168 14.80 -17.41 19.67
N THR A 169 14.59 -17.50 20.99
CA THR A 169 13.35 -18.06 21.54
C THR A 169 12.16 -17.18 21.17
N TRP A 170 10.95 -17.75 21.12
CA TRP A 170 9.75 -17.02 20.74
C TRP A 170 9.55 -15.73 21.59
N SER A 171 9.76 -15.82 22.90
CA SER A 171 9.68 -14.68 23.82
C SER A 171 10.74 -13.60 23.54
N THR A 172 11.96 -14.00 23.17
CA THR A 172 13.03 -13.08 22.84
C THR A 172 12.77 -12.40 21.50
N ALA A 173 12.25 -13.14 20.52
CA ALA A 173 11.85 -12.62 19.21
C ALA A 173 10.76 -11.55 19.35
N GLN A 174 9.76 -11.77 20.23
CA GLN A 174 8.73 -10.78 20.51
C GLN A 174 9.29 -9.48 21.09
N GLU A 175 10.26 -9.58 22.01
CA GLU A 175 10.92 -8.41 22.58
C GLU A 175 11.79 -7.67 21.56
N ILE A 176 12.50 -8.40 20.68
CA ILE A 176 13.26 -7.79 19.58
C ILE A 176 12.34 -6.94 18.71
N CYS A 177 11.18 -7.46 18.31
CA CYS A 177 10.25 -6.69 17.47
C CYS A 177 9.79 -5.41 18.17
N ARG A 178 9.45 -5.45 19.47
CA ARG A 178 9.07 -4.27 20.26
C ARG A 178 10.18 -3.23 20.37
N LEU A 179 11.44 -3.65 20.40
CA LEU A 179 12.59 -2.75 20.47
C LEU A 179 12.90 -2.08 19.12
N LEU A 180 12.52 -2.70 17.99
CA LEU A 180 12.80 -2.19 16.66
C LEU A 180 11.85 -1.09 16.21
N ALA A 181 10.61 -1.04 16.71
CA ALA A 181 9.63 -0.01 16.36
C ALA A 181 8.60 0.23 17.50
N PRO A 182 8.02 1.45 17.62
CA PRO A 182 7.05 1.78 18.67
C PRO A 182 5.83 0.86 18.78
N ASN A 183 5.39 0.27 17.66
CA ASN A 183 4.32 -0.73 17.58
C ASN A 183 4.83 -2.06 17.00
N GLY A 184 6.14 -2.31 17.13
CA GLY A 184 6.75 -3.52 16.59
C GLY A 184 6.28 -4.77 17.35
N LYS A 185 5.85 -5.77 16.61
CA LYS A 185 5.36 -7.06 17.12
C LYS A 185 5.86 -8.19 16.24
N LEU A 186 5.78 -9.43 16.71
CA LEU A 186 5.86 -10.57 15.81
C LEU A 186 4.64 -10.53 14.88
N ILE A 187 4.82 -10.94 13.63
CA ILE A 187 3.80 -10.84 12.58
C ILE A 187 2.47 -11.51 12.96
N GLU A 188 1.37 -10.83 12.67
CA GLU A 188 0.01 -11.34 12.81
C GLU A 188 -0.67 -11.34 11.43
N LEU A 189 -0.84 -12.51 10.82
CA LEU A 189 -1.43 -12.65 9.49
C LEU A 189 -2.95 -12.62 9.59
N GLU A 190 -3.54 -11.43 9.45
CA GLU A 190 -4.97 -11.18 9.67
C GLU A 190 -5.81 -11.36 8.39
N THR A 191 -5.20 -11.25 7.22
CA THR A 191 -5.90 -11.36 5.92
C THR A 191 -5.21 -12.33 4.97
N LEU A 192 -5.97 -12.88 4.00
CA LEU A 192 -5.41 -13.77 2.98
C LEU A 192 -4.41 -13.02 2.08
N GLU A 193 -4.71 -11.76 1.75
CA GLU A 193 -3.86 -10.89 0.95
C GLU A 193 -2.50 -10.64 1.62
N GLU A 194 -2.51 -10.37 2.92
CA GLU A 194 -1.29 -10.25 3.73
C GLU A 194 -0.47 -11.55 3.70
N MET A 195 -1.11 -12.69 3.94
CA MET A 195 -0.44 -14.00 3.89
C MET A 195 0.19 -14.27 2.52
N TYR A 196 -0.49 -13.94 1.43
CA TYR A 196 0.08 -14.10 0.08
C TYR A 196 1.27 -13.17 -0.15
N SER A 197 1.14 -11.90 0.20
CA SER A 197 2.19 -10.90 0.04
C SER A 197 3.45 -11.25 0.85
N ILE A 198 3.27 -11.76 2.07
CA ILE A 198 4.36 -12.21 2.93
C ILE A 198 5.02 -13.48 2.40
N ASN A 199 4.26 -14.43 1.89
CA ASN A 199 4.82 -15.63 1.28
C ASN A 199 5.67 -15.29 0.05
N GLU A 200 5.23 -14.35 -0.79
CA GLU A 200 6.02 -13.86 -1.92
C GLU A 200 7.28 -13.14 -1.44
N PHE A 201 7.13 -12.23 -0.47
CA PHE A 201 8.24 -11.48 0.12
C PHE A 201 9.30 -12.43 0.69
N LEU A 202 8.90 -13.44 1.46
CA LEU A 202 9.80 -14.45 2.02
C LEU A 202 10.44 -15.29 0.92
N THR A 203 9.72 -15.69 -0.12
CA THR A 203 10.29 -16.46 -1.24
C THR A 203 11.42 -15.70 -1.93
N ASN A 204 11.29 -14.39 -2.07
CA ASN A 204 12.26 -13.55 -2.78
C ASN A 204 13.43 -13.08 -1.89
N ASN A 205 13.23 -12.96 -0.57
CA ASN A 205 14.18 -12.29 0.32
C ASN A 205 14.71 -13.18 1.46
N SER A 206 14.04 -14.28 1.81
CA SER A 206 14.46 -15.14 2.91
C SER A 206 15.63 -16.05 2.51
N PRO A 207 16.71 -16.13 3.31
CA PRO A 207 17.82 -17.05 3.08
C PRO A 207 17.48 -18.48 3.59
N ALA A 208 16.32 -19.01 3.21
CA ALA A 208 15.86 -20.36 3.54
C ALA A 208 15.75 -20.66 5.07
N ARG A 209 15.06 -19.78 5.81
CA ARG A 209 14.90 -19.86 7.29
C ARG A 209 13.44 -20.00 7.71
N ASP A 210 13.24 -20.58 8.90
CA ASP A 210 11.95 -20.64 9.60
C ASP A 210 11.80 -19.41 10.51
N TYR A 211 10.60 -18.82 10.54
CA TYR A 211 10.34 -17.57 11.28
C TYR A 211 9.17 -17.67 12.25
N TRP A 212 9.39 -17.25 13.49
CA TRP A 212 8.32 -17.09 14.48
C TRP A 212 7.25 -16.12 13.99
N THR A 213 5.98 -16.43 14.30
CA THR A 213 4.85 -15.50 14.19
C THR A 213 4.37 -15.10 15.59
N GLY A 214 3.46 -14.13 15.64
CA GLY A 214 2.83 -13.69 16.88
C GLY A 214 1.79 -14.65 17.43
N ALA A 215 1.56 -15.80 16.80
CA ALA A 215 0.55 -16.76 17.22
C ALA A 215 1.09 -17.72 18.28
N GLU A 216 0.28 -17.96 19.30
CA GLU A 216 0.54 -18.95 20.34
C GLU A 216 -0.71 -19.73 20.68
N GLU A 217 -0.51 -20.97 21.15
CA GLU A 217 -1.57 -21.71 21.83
C GLU A 217 -1.75 -21.08 23.21
N ARG A 218 -2.99 -20.71 23.56
CA ARG A 218 -3.29 -20.16 24.87
C ARG A 218 -3.45 -21.29 25.88
N ASP A 219 -2.88 -21.11 27.08
CA ASP A 219 -2.95 -22.11 28.14
C ASP A 219 -4.40 -22.55 28.43
N GLY A 220 -4.69 -23.83 28.17
CA GLY A 220 -5.99 -24.44 28.42
C GLY A 220 -7.03 -24.27 27.31
N GLU A 221 -6.65 -23.76 26.14
CA GLU A 221 -7.51 -23.61 24.96
C GLU A 221 -6.94 -24.41 23.78
N GLU A 222 -7.79 -25.20 23.10
CA GLU A 222 -7.43 -25.88 21.85
C GLU A 222 -7.49 -24.92 20.65
N GLU A 223 -7.09 -23.65 20.83
CA GLU A 223 -7.12 -22.62 19.81
C GLU A 223 -5.87 -21.72 19.85
N TYR A 224 -5.42 -21.27 18.67
CA TYR A 224 -4.34 -20.30 18.55
C TYR A 224 -4.88 -18.87 18.55
N SER A 225 -4.17 -17.97 19.22
CA SER A 225 -4.48 -16.54 19.21
C SER A 225 -3.24 -15.70 18.92
N TRP A 226 -3.47 -14.54 18.29
CA TRP A 226 -2.47 -13.53 18.04
C TRP A 226 -2.17 -12.76 19.34
N THR A 227 -0.90 -12.69 19.73
CA THR A 227 -0.53 -12.22 21.07
C THR A 227 -0.60 -10.72 21.29
N SER A 228 -0.52 -9.91 20.23
CA SER A 228 -0.61 -8.46 20.33
C SER A 228 -2.04 -7.97 20.14
N SER A 229 -2.77 -8.51 19.16
CA SER A 229 -4.18 -8.14 18.92
C SER A 229 -5.18 -8.89 19.81
N GLY A 230 -4.81 -10.07 20.33
CA GLY A 230 -5.70 -10.97 21.07
C GLY A 230 -6.76 -11.65 20.19
N LYS A 231 -6.71 -11.47 18.86
CA LYS A 231 -7.67 -12.06 17.93
C LYS A 231 -7.38 -13.55 17.72
N PRO A 232 -8.41 -14.38 17.44
CA PRO A 232 -8.20 -15.78 17.08
C PRO A 232 -7.50 -15.89 15.72
N VAL A 233 -6.65 -16.91 15.57
CA VAL A 233 -6.00 -17.22 14.30
C VAL A 233 -7.00 -17.93 13.38
N ILE A 234 -7.56 -17.19 12.42
CA ILE A 234 -8.59 -17.71 11.50
C ILE A 234 -8.04 -18.16 10.14
N ILE A 235 -6.87 -17.65 9.74
CA ILE A 235 -6.21 -17.99 8.48
C ILE A 235 -4.99 -18.85 8.81
N THR A 236 -4.95 -20.06 8.26
CA THR A 236 -3.84 -21.00 8.48
C THR A 236 -3.56 -21.82 7.23
N ASN A 237 -2.31 -22.23 7.07
CA ASN A 237 -1.87 -23.15 6.01
C ASN A 237 -0.95 -24.22 6.61
N TRP A 238 -1.49 -25.04 7.50
CA TRP A 238 -0.72 -25.99 8.31
C TRP A 238 0.05 -27.04 7.50
N TRP A 239 1.29 -27.29 7.90
CA TRP A 239 2.10 -28.39 7.38
C TRP A 239 1.54 -29.75 7.84
N GLY A 240 1.41 -30.68 6.90
CA GLY A 240 1.02 -32.06 7.19
C GLY A 240 -0.44 -32.27 7.65
N GLY A 241 -1.30 -31.24 7.57
CA GLY A 241 -2.70 -31.33 7.99
C GLY A 241 -2.92 -31.56 9.49
N LYS A 242 -1.85 -31.43 10.29
CA LYS A 242 -1.82 -31.72 11.73
C LYS A 242 -1.66 -30.50 12.62
N GLY A 243 -1.61 -29.29 12.05
CA GLY A 243 -1.23 -28.10 12.81
C GLY A 243 -2.33 -27.50 13.67
N GLY A 244 -3.31 -28.27 14.13
CA GLY A 244 -4.09 -27.81 15.29
C GLY A 244 -3.19 -27.75 16.52
N PRO A 245 -3.55 -26.99 17.56
CA PRO A 245 -2.89 -27.11 18.85
C PRO A 245 -2.97 -28.58 19.29
N ASP A 246 -1.83 -29.15 19.65
CA ASP A 246 -1.78 -30.51 20.18
C ASP A 246 -1.92 -30.47 21.71
N SER A 247 -1.90 -31.61 22.40
CA SER A 247 -2.12 -31.63 23.84
C SER A 247 -1.01 -30.97 24.68
N ASN A 248 0.03 -30.41 24.06
CA ASN A 248 1.14 -29.76 24.75
C ASN A 248 0.93 -28.24 24.77
N SER A 249 0.26 -27.74 25.81
CA SER A 249 0.21 -26.31 26.09
C SER A 249 1.61 -25.70 26.07
N ASN A 250 1.77 -24.55 25.39
CA ASN A 250 2.98 -23.71 25.29
C ASN A 250 3.82 -23.86 23.99
N GLU A 251 3.17 -24.15 22.86
CA GLU A 251 3.79 -24.04 21.55
C GLU A 251 3.67 -22.63 20.93
N GLY A 252 4.71 -22.24 20.19
CA GLY A 252 4.72 -21.04 19.36
C GLY A 252 4.54 -21.44 17.90
N VAL A 253 3.85 -20.59 17.15
CA VAL A 253 3.60 -20.84 15.72
C VAL A 253 4.68 -20.16 14.87
N TYR A 254 5.10 -20.82 13.80
CA TYR A 254 6.10 -20.31 12.87
C TYR A 254 5.75 -20.62 11.41
N LEU A 255 6.26 -19.77 10.51
CA LEU A 255 6.28 -20.02 9.08
C LEU A 255 7.49 -20.87 8.73
N ARG A 256 7.24 -22.08 8.23
CA ARG A 256 8.29 -23.02 7.84
C ARG A 256 8.75 -22.73 6.43
N HIS A 257 10.06 -22.66 6.22
CA HIS A 257 10.67 -22.59 4.91
C HIS A 257 10.35 -23.86 4.12
N ASN A 258 9.45 -23.69 3.16
CA ASN A 258 9.08 -24.64 2.12
C ASN A 258 8.47 -23.84 0.96
N SER A 259 8.13 -24.50 -0.14
CA SER A 259 7.59 -23.83 -1.33
C SER A 259 6.26 -23.10 -1.12
N LEU A 260 5.60 -23.27 0.03
CA LEU A 260 4.28 -22.70 0.34
C LEU A 260 4.23 -21.96 1.68
N TRP A 261 5.38 -21.76 2.34
CA TRP A 261 5.49 -21.14 3.68
C TRP A 261 4.45 -21.65 4.68
N ARG A 262 4.23 -22.98 4.66
CA ARG A 262 3.25 -23.62 5.54
C ARG A 262 3.60 -23.43 7.01
N TRP A 263 2.55 -23.42 7.82
CA TRP A 263 2.63 -23.14 9.24
C TRP A 263 2.98 -24.40 10.02
N ALA A 264 3.71 -24.25 11.10
CA ALA A 264 3.99 -25.31 12.05
C ALA A 264 4.02 -24.72 13.47
N SER A 265 3.88 -25.58 14.46
CA SER A 265 4.01 -25.24 15.87
C SER A 265 5.13 -26.09 16.47
N ASP A 266 5.86 -25.50 17.41
CA ASP A 266 6.90 -26.18 18.19
C ASP A 266 7.03 -25.50 19.56
N PRO A 267 7.67 -26.14 20.55
CA PRO A 267 7.89 -25.54 21.86
C PRO A 267 8.59 -24.18 21.77
N LYS A 268 8.05 -23.16 22.48
CA LYS A 268 8.59 -21.77 22.49
C LYS A 268 10.05 -21.66 22.96
N THR A 269 10.61 -22.72 23.53
CA THR A 269 12.01 -22.84 23.94
C THR A 269 12.98 -23.09 22.78
N LEU A 270 12.49 -23.53 21.62
CA LEU A 270 13.31 -23.63 20.42
C LEU A 270 13.73 -22.24 19.93
N THR A 271 14.79 -22.19 19.13
CA THR A 271 15.30 -20.96 18.56
C THR A 271 15.03 -20.91 17.07
N LEU A 272 14.23 -19.95 16.61
CA LEU A 272 13.94 -19.65 15.19
C LEU A 272 14.15 -18.16 14.94
N TYR A 273 14.07 -17.71 13.69
CA TYR A 273 14.29 -16.30 13.36
C TYR A 273 13.03 -15.45 13.64
N GLU A 274 13.21 -14.18 13.99
CA GLU A 274 12.10 -13.25 14.15
C GLU A 274 11.57 -12.74 12.80
N LEU A 275 10.25 -12.74 12.61
CA LEU A 275 9.58 -11.98 11.55
C LEU A 275 8.71 -10.93 12.23
N CYS A 276 9.16 -9.69 12.17
CA CYS A 276 8.49 -8.58 12.82
C CYS A 276 7.58 -7.84 11.85
N GLU A 277 6.48 -7.33 12.40
CA GLU A 277 5.52 -6.42 11.76
C GLU A 277 5.47 -5.12 12.58
N ALA A 278 5.29 -4.00 11.90
CA ALA A 278 5.03 -2.70 12.50
C ALA A 278 4.09 -1.89 11.62
N ASP A 279 3.36 -0.96 12.24
CA ASP A 279 2.57 0.01 11.50
C ASP A 279 3.48 0.94 10.68
N PRO A 280 3.00 1.44 9.54
CA PRO A 280 3.65 2.54 8.83
C PRO A 280 3.82 3.76 9.75
N ALA A 281 4.91 4.50 9.57
CA ALA A 281 5.12 5.76 10.28
C ALA A 281 4.01 6.76 9.92
N GLU A 282 3.37 7.34 10.94
CA GLU A 282 2.39 8.42 10.74
C GLU A 282 3.05 9.61 10.02
N LEU A 283 2.35 10.16 9.02
CA LEU A 283 2.76 11.32 8.22
C LEU A 283 2.42 12.65 8.91
#